data_AF-A0A7K9MXU3-F1
#
_entry.id   AF-A0A7K9MXU3-F1
#
_cell.length_a   1.000
_cell.length_b   1.000
_cell.length_c   1.000
_cell.angle_alpha   90.00
_cell.angle_beta   90.00
_cell.angle_gamma   90.00
#
_symmetry.space_group_name_H-M   'P 1'
#
loop_
_entity.id
_entity.type
_entity.pdbx_description
1 polymer ?
#
loop_
_entity_poly.entity_id
_entity_poly.type
_entity_poly.pdbx_seq_one_letter_code
_entity_poly.pdbx_strand_id
1 'polypeptide(L)'
;FFTIALHPQDTQRFAFSVPPVNKEAPSDRYEWVVLPQGMKNSPTLCQLFVAWALQPVRAKWSDTIIYHYMDDILCCQKAPFTDQQVLQLTTLLT
;
A
#
# COMPACT_ATOMS: atom_id res chain seq x y z
N PHE A 1 1.41 -0.17 0.64
CA PHE A 1 2.69 -0.77 0.18
C PHE A 1 2.80 -2.25 0.50
N PHE A 2 2.85 -2.65 1.78
CA PHE A 2 3.14 -4.03 2.18
C PHE A 2 2.01 -5.06 1.92
N THR A 3 0.84 -4.63 1.46
CA THR A 3 -0.28 -5.52 1.07
C THR A 3 -0.29 -5.82 -0.43
N ILE A 4 0.56 -5.15 -1.22
CA ILE A 4 0.62 -5.31 -2.67
C ILE A 4 1.70 -6.34 -2.99
N ALA A 5 1.26 -7.53 -3.41
CA ALA A 5 2.17 -8.61 -3.79
C ALA A 5 3.05 -8.20 -4.98
N LEU A 6 4.34 -8.51 -4.89
CA LEU A 6 5.24 -8.41 -6.01
C LEU A 6 5.09 -9.65 -6.89
N HIS A 7 5.31 -9.51 -8.19
CA HIS A 7 5.32 -10.67 -9.09
C HIS A 7 6.42 -11.67 -8.68
N PRO A 8 6.14 -12.98 -8.56
CA PRO A 8 7.10 -13.96 -8.05
C PRO A 8 8.44 -14.01 -8.81
N GLN A 9 8.44 -13.71 -10.12
CA GLN A 9 9.67 -13.70 -10.92
C GLN A 9 10.55 -12.48 -10.67
N ASP A 10 10.02 -11.46 -9.99
CA ASP A 10 10.74 -10.22 -9.69
C ASP A 10 11.37 -10.23 -8.28
N THR A 11 10.95 -11.11 -7.36
CA THR A 11 11.42 -11.12 -5.95
C THR A 11 12.94 -11.21 -5.82
N GLN A 12 13.56 -12.04 -6.67
CA GLN A 12 15.02 -12.24 -6.69
C GLN A 12 15.78 -10.98 -7.07
N ARG A 13 15.18 -10.10 -7.88
CA ARG A 13 15.78 -8.81 -8.31
C ARG A 13 15.78 -7.79 -7.18
N PHE A 14 14.95 -8.00 -6.17
CA PHE A 14 14.84 -7.18 -4.98
C PHE A 14 15.35 -7.92 -3.74
N ALA A 15 16.37 -8.75 -3.91
CA ALA A 15 17.06 -9.33 -2.78
C ALA A 15 17.93 -8.30 -2.05
N PHE A 16 18.05 -8.42 -0.74
CA PHE A 16 18.97 -7.63 0.09
C PHE A 16 19.67 -8.50 1.11
N SER A 17 20.80 -8.02 1.63
CA SER A 17 21.58 -8.71 2.65
C SER A 17 21.61 -7.92 3.94
N VAL A 18 21.42 -8.60 5.07
CA VAL A 18 21.55 -8.01 6.41
C VAL A 18 22.92 -8.38 6.97
N PRO A 19 23.81 -7.41 7.23
CA PRO A 19 25.12 -7.71 7.79
C PRO A 19 24.99 -8.11 9.26
N PRO A 20 25.77 -9.10 9.74
CA PRO A 20 25.80 -9.44 11.15
C PRO A 20 26.62 -8.43 11.94
N VAL A 21 26.37 -8.39 13.25
CA VAL A 21 27.18 -7.61 14.19
C VAL A 21 28.65 -8.05 14.08
N ASN A 22 29.55 -7.07 13.98
CA ASN A 22 31.01 -7.28 13.88
C ASN A 22 31.50 -8.26 12.78
N LYS A 23 30.69 -8.56 11.75
CA LYS A 23 31.02 -9.56 10.71
C LYS A 23 31.29 -10.97 11.27
N GLU A 24 30.65 -11.33 12.38
CA GLU A 24 30.87 -12.62 13.07
C GLU A 24 30.36 -13.84 12.27
N ALA A 25 29.52 -13.62 11.25
CA ALA A 25 28.99 -14.67 10.37
C ALA A 25 28.85 -14.15 8.92
N PRO A 26 28.52 -15.02 7.94
CA PRO A 26 28.03 -14.58 6.64
C PRO A 26 26.74 -13.76 6.76
N SER A 27 26.50 -12.86 5.82
CA SER A 27 25.26 -12.06 5.79
C SER A 27 24.05 -12.90 5.37
N ASP A 28 22.94 -12.74 6.07
CA ASP A 28 21.67 -13.33 5.68
C ASP A 28 21.10 -12.62 4.47
N ARG A 29 20.53 -13.38 3.52
CA ARG A 29 19.92 -12.86 2.28
C ARG A 29 18.40 -13.03 2.34
N TYR A 30 17.68 -11.95 2.09
CA TYR A 30 16.22 -11.89 2.06
C TYR A 30 15.73 -11.39 0.71
N GLU A 31 14.49 -11.71 0.36
CA GLU A 31 13.82 -11.24 -0.87
C GLU A 31 12.51 -10.56 -0.51
N TRP A 32 12.21 -9.44 -1.18
CA TRP A 32 10.91 -8.80 -1.05
C TRP A 32 9.83 -9.62 -1.77
N VAL A 33 8.76 -9.97 -1.05
CA VAL A 33 7.58 -10.64 -1.61
C VAL A 33 6.43 -9.66 -1.90
N VAL A 34 6.57 -8.43 -1.43
CA VAL A 34 5.63 -7.32 -1.60
C VAL A 34 6.38 -6.09 -2.10
N LEU A 35 5.64 -5.11 -2.59
CA LEU A 35 6.19 -3.88 -3.14
C LEU A 35 7.12 -3.18 -2.11
N PRO A 36 8.44 -3.08 -2.36
CA PRO A 36 9.35 -2.46 -1.41
C PRO A 36 9.24 -0.94 -1.46
N GLN A 37 9.43 -0.31 -0.30
CA GLN A 37 9.53 1.14 -0.18
C GLN A 37 10.89 1.63 -0.72
N GLY A 38 10.93 2.86 -1.25
CA GLY A 38 12.15 3.46 -1.81
C GLY A 38 12.44 3.09 -3.27
N MET A 39 11.69 2.17 -3.86
CA MET A 39 11.76 1.88 -5.30
C MET A 39 11.05 2.98 -6.10
N LYS A 40 11.70 3.46 -7.17
CA LYS A 40 11.21 4.59 -8.00
C LYS A 40 9.77 4.42 -8.50
N ASN A 41 9.39 3.20 -8.88
CA ASN A 41 8.06 2.93 -9.45
C ASN A 41 7.04 2.48 -8.39
N SER A 42 7.47 2.21 -7.16
CA SER A 42 6.57 1.74 -6.10
C SER A 42 5.47 2.74 -5.79
N PRO A 43 5.72 4.07 -5.70
CA PRO A 43 4.65 5.04 -5.47
C PRO A 43 3.56 4.99 -6.54
N THR A 44 3.93 4.90 -7.82
CA THR A 44 2.97 4.84 -8.93
C THR A 44 2.15 3.56 -8.89
N LEU A 45 2.77 2.40 -8.64
CA LEU A 45 2.06 1.12 -8.53
C LEU A 45 1.10 1.10 -7.33
N CYS A 46 1.53 1.66 -6.19
CA CYS A 46 0.68 1.82 -5.02
C CYS A 46 -0.53 2.72 -5.33
N GLN A 47 -0.30 3.84 -6.02
CA GLN A 47 -1.35 4.78 -6.38
C GLN A 47 -2.39 4.18 -7.33
N LEU A 48 -1.95 3.40 -8.32
CA LEU A 48 -2.84 2.66 -9.22
C LEU A 48 -3.68 1.62 -8.46
N PHE A 49 -3.04 0.84 -7.58
CA PHE A 49 -3.72 -0.16 -6.78
C PHE A 49 -4.78 0.45 -5.86
N VAL A 50 -4.44 1.52 -5.14
CA VAL A 50 -5.38 2.22 -4.24
C VAL A 50 -6.50 2.87 -5.06
N ALA A 51 -6.21 3.46 -6.22
CA ALA A 51 -7.24 4.02 -7.09
C ALA A 51 -8.26 2.96 -7.54
N TRP A 52 -7.78 1.77 -7.90
CA TRP A 52 -8.64 0.63 -8.23
C TRP A 52 -9.45 0.15 -7.02
N ALA A 53 -8.83 -0.03 -5.86
CA ALA A 53 -9.49 -0.47 -4.64
C ALA A 53 -10.59 0.50 -4.18
N LEU A 54 -10.39 1.81 -4.38
CA LEU A 54 -11.37 2.85 -4.04
C LEU A 54 -12.50 3.00 -5.08
N GLN A 55 -12.41 2.36 -6.26
CA GLN A 55 -13.41 2.51 -7.32
C GLN A 55 -14.84 2.20 -6.86
N PRO A 56 -15.13 1.11 -6.12
CA PRO A 56 -16.48 0.81 -5.65
C PRO A 56 -17.00 1.85 -4.64
N VAL A 57 -16.12 2.38 -3.79
CA VAL A 57 -16.48 3.43 -2.81
C VAL A 57 -16.83 4.73 -3.52
N ARG A 58 -16.03 5.13 -4.52
CA ARG A 58 -16.30 6.31 -5.35
C ARG A 58 -17.64 6.20 -6.10
N ALA A 59 -17.98 5.01 -6.58
CA ALA A 59 -19.26 4.78 -7.25
C ALA A 59 -20.45 4.83 -6.27
N LYS A 60 -20.28 4.33 -5.05
CA LYS A 60 -21.33 4.28 -4.03
C LYS A 60 -21.56 5.64 -3.35
N TRP A 61 -20.51 6.46 -3.19
CA TRP A 61 -20.52 7.68 -2.38
C TRP A 61 -20.31 8.92 -3.26
N SER A 62 -21.32 9.26 -4.07
CA SER A 62 -21.27 10.37 -5.02
C SER A 62 -21.04 11.75 -4.40
N ASP A 63 -21.46 11.93 -3.13
CA ASP A 63 -21.31 13.21 -2.41
C ASP A 63 -20.00 13.32 -1.61
N THR A 64 -19.14 12.29 -1.66
CA THR A 64 -17.86 12.25 -0.94
C THR A 64 -16.70 12.56 -1.89
N ILE A 65 -15.89 13.55 -1.53
CA ILE A 65 -14.59 13.81 -2.15
C ILE A 65 -13.57 12.88 -1.51
N ILE A 66 -12.96 12.01 -2.32
CA ILE A 66 -11.88 11.12 -1.90
C ILE A 66 -10.59 11.53 -2.62
N TYR A 67 -9.62 12.00 -1.86
CA TYR A 67 -8.29 12.39 -2.33
C TYR A 67 -7.25 11.40 -1.81
N HIS A 68 -6.39 10.91 -2.71
CA HIS A 68 -5.30 10.00 -2.36
C HIS A 68 -3.97 10.66 -2.68
N TYR A 69 -3.15 10.84 -1.66
CA TYR A 69 -1.82 11.44 -1.76
C TYR A 69 -0.81 10.62 -0.98
N MET A 70 0.14 10.03 -1.72
CA MET A 70 1.21 9.20 -1.16
C MET A 70 0.66 8.06 -0.28
N ASP A 71 0.81 8.16 1.04
CA ASP A 71 0.35 7.18 2.01
C ASP A 71 -1.00 7.55 2.65
N ASP A 72 -1.54 8.74 2.35
CA ASP A 72 -2.73 9.30 2.97
C ASP A 72 -3.95 9.28 2.03
N ILE A 73 -5.10 8.87 2.58
CA ILE A 73 -6.39 9.01 1.92
C ILE A 73 -7.26 9.94 2.75
N LEU A 74 -7.65 11.06 2.16
CA LEU A 74 -8.57 12.03 2.74
C LEU A 74 -9.98 11.83 2.16
N CYS A 75 -10.95 11.59 3.03
CA CYS A 75 -12.37 11.51 2.68
C CYS A 75 -13.13 12.70 3.29
N CYS A 76 -13.86 13.45 2.48
CA CYS A 76 -14.61 14.63 2.91
C CYS A 76 -16.02 14.62 2.29
N GLN A 77 -17.04 14.88 3.10
CA GLN A 77 -18.43 15.03 2.65
C GLN A 77 -19.15 16.05 3.56
N LYS A 78 -20.29 16.61 3.13
CA LYS A 78 -21.02 17.64 3.89
C LYS A 78 -21.65 17.12 5.19
N ALA A 79 -22.20 15.91 5.15
CA ALA A 79 -22.82 15.28 6.31
C ALA A 79 -21.76 14.50 7.13
N PRO A 80 -21.92 14.35 8.45
CA PRO A 80 -21.07 13.44 9.22
C PRO A 80 -21.08 12.02 8.62
N PHE A 81 -19.94 11.35 8.62
CA PHE A 81 -19.87 9.94 8.23
C PHE A 81 -20.64 9.09 9.23
N THR A 82 -21.39 8.11 8.74
CA THR A 82 -22.05 7.13 9.61
C THR A 82 -21.05 6.07 10.07
N ASP A 83 -21.32 5.40 11.21
CA ASP A 83 -20.46 4.33 11.72
C ASP A 83 -20.26 3.19 10.71
N GLN A 84 -21.28 2.90 9.90
CA GLN A 84 -21.17 1.92 8.81
C GLN A 84 -20.22 2.37 7.70
N GLN A 85 -20.24 3.65 7.33
CA GLN A 85 -19.29 4.19 6.35
C GLN A 85 -17.86 4.13 6.88
N VAL A 86 -17.66 4.50 8.16
CA VAL A 86 -16.34 4.42 8.80
C VAL A 86 -15.84 2.98 8.82
N LEU A 87 -16.68 2.02 9.22
CA LEU A 87 -16.31 0.61 9.22
C LEU A 87 -15.94 0.12 7.82
N GLN A 88 -16.74 0.48 6.80
CA GLN A 88 -16.48 0.08 5.41
C GLN A 88 -15.14 0.61 4.89
N LEU A 89 -14.75 1.84 5.23
CA LEU A 89 -13.45 2.39 4.84
C LEU A 89 -12.30 1.67 5.53
N THR A 90 -12.41 1.45 6.84
CA THR A 90 -11.35 0.79 7.60
C THR A 90 -11.10 -0.61 7.05
N THR A 91 -12.14 -1.42 6.83
CA THR A 91 -12.00 -2.78 6.30
C THR A 91 -11.46 -2.85 4.87
N LEU A 92 -11.70 -1.83 4.04
CA LEU A 92 -11.18 -1.81 2.67
C LEU A 92 -9.68 -1.50 2.61
N LEU A 93 -9.17 -0.74 3.58
CA LEU A 93 -7.83 -0.15 3.54
C LEU A 93 -6.82 -0.82 4.49
N THR A 94 -7.27 -1.68 5.41
CA THR A 94 -6.44 -2.56 6.25
C THR A 94 -6.45 -3.99 5.76
#